data_AF-A0A956HZG1-F1
#
_entry.id   AF-A0A956HZG1-F1
#
_cell.length_a   1.000
_cell.length_b   1.000
_cell.length_c   1.000
_cell.angle_alpha   90.00
_cell.angle_beta   90.00
_cell.angle_gamma   90.00
#
_symmetry.space_group_name_H-M   'P 1'
#
loop_
_entity.id
_entity.type
_entity.pdbx_description
1 polymer ?
#
loop_
_entity_poly.entity_id
_entity_poly.type
_entity_poly.pdbx_seq_one_letter_code
_entity_poly.pdbx_strand_id
1 'polypeptide(L)'
;VNPGNSGGPVLDGNGQVVGVVTGKLVGGIPVEGLGFATRGTILAELEKSAGSEHEYTGRMDLQFGAGFTVFGGPWGKGAGGTVALSVLAWDLVALRAHFLLGVGDDNVYGTEIVDRDFLRYGWDALLEYRLAARLGGNPFLFSFGGGVGMIFDDVDELVGKGSVDATTCGATKCNVDLTYTNRRTDRDQFMVIGTIGLGEFFRFNLGFNPDDFEDSYMLQAIFGMNI
;
A
#
# COMPACT_ATOMS: atom_id res chain seq x y z
N VAL A 1 33.85 -11.69 -15.89
CA VAL A 1 32.38 -11.79 -16.09
C VAL A 1 31.84 -10.39 -16.36
N ASN A 2 31.09 -10.16 -17.43
CA ASN A 2 30.48 -8.86 -17.75
C ASN A 2 28.95 -8.99 -17.84
N PRO A 3 28.19 -7.88 -17.81
CA PRO A 3 26.78 -7.91 -18.17
C PRO A 3 26.59 -8.62 -19.52
N GLY A 4 25.63 -9.56 -19.57
CA GLY A 4 25.42 -10.44 -20.72
C GLY A 4 26.02 -11.85 -20.58
N ASN A 5 26.89 -12.09 -19.59
CA ASN A 5 27.44 -13.43 -19.33
C ASN A 5 26.61 -14.25 -18.33
N SER A 6 25.64 -13.65 -17.64
CA SER A 6 24.76 -14.36 -16.71
C SER A 6 23.95 -15.44 -17.42
N GLY A 7 23.90 -16.64 -16.84
CA GLY A 7 23.32 -17.83 -17.46
C GLY A 7 24.30 -18.61 -18.35
N GLY A 8 25.49 -18.08 -18.62
CA GLY A 8 26.53 -18.80 -19.38
C GLY A 8 27.21 -19.90 -18.53
N PRO A 9 27.74 -20.96 -19.16
CA PRO A 9 28.42 -22.04 -18.46
C PRO A 9 29.80 -21.62 -17.95
N VAL A 10 30.20 -22.18 -16.81
CA VAL A 10 31.59 -22.17 -16.34
C VAL A 10 32.19 -23.53 -16.64
N LEU A 11 33.31 -23.54 -17.38
CA LEU A 11 34.00 -24.76 -17.80
C LEU A 11 35.27 -24.99 -16.98
N ASP A 12 35.60 -26.25 -16.72
CA ASP A 12 36.93 -26.63 -16.20
C ASP A 12 37.98 -26.75 -17.33
N GLY A 13 39.21 -27.12 -16.97
CA GLY A 13 40.30 -27.30 -17.93
C GLY A 13 40.09 -28.43 -18.95
N ASN A 14 39.08 -29.29 -18.75
CA ASN A 14 38.69 -30.37 -19.66
C ASN A 14 37.45 -30.02 -20.49
N GLY A 15 36.93 -28.79 -20.38
CA GLY A 15 35.72 -28.35 -21.07
C GLY A 15 34.42 -28.87 -20.44
N GLN A 16 34.46 -29.39 -19.20
CA GLN A 16 33.28 -29.86 -18.49
C GLN A 16 32.57 -28.70 -17.79
N VAL A 17 31.23 -28.69 -17.81
CA VAL A 17 30.44 -27.66 -17.13
C VAL A 17 30.48 -27.91 -15.62
N VAL A 18 31.10 -26.99 -14.88
CA VAL A 18 31.21 -27.03 -13.41
C VAL A 18 30.26 -26.05 -12.71
N GLY A 19 29.59 -25.18 -13.46
CA GLY A 19 28.60 -24.25 -12.93
C GLY A 19 28.01 -23.32 -13.97
N VAL A 20 27.17 -22.39 -13.51
CA VAL A 20 26.52 -21.36 -14.32
C VAL A 20 26.82 -20.00 -13.73
N VAL A 21 27.28 -19.07 -14.55
CA VAL A 21 27.59 -17.69 -14.15
C VAL A 21 26.31 -17.01 -13.63
N THR A 22 26.33 -16.56 -12.38
CA THR A 22 25.19 -15.86 -11.77
C THR A 22 25.38 -14.35 -11.80
N GLY A 23 26.60 -13.88 -11.61
CA GLY A 23 26.89 -12.45 -11.66
C GLY A 23 28.35 -12.10 -11.43
N LYS A 24 28.60 -10.80 -11.45
CA LYS A 24 29.86 -10.18 -11.00
C LYS A 24 29.58 -9.50 -9.66
N LEU A 25 30.60 -9.36 -8.81
CA LEU A 25 30.51 -8.45 -7.67
C LEU A 25 30.31 -7.03 -8.20
N VAL A 26 29.15 -6.43 -7.96
CA VAL A 26 28.86 -5.03 -8.33
C VAL A 26 28.57 -4.26 -7.04
N GLY A 27 29.47 -3.34 -6.68
CA GLY A 27 29.38 -2.52 -5.46
C GLY A 27 30.68 -2.53 -4.65
N GLY A 28 31.28 -1.34 -4.46
CA GLY A 28 32.55 -1.15 -3.74
C GLY A 28 33.77 -0.97 -4.65
N ILE A 29 34.96 -1.23 -4.12
CA ILE A 29 36.23 -1.18 -4.86
C ILE A 29 36.13 -2.18 -6.02
N PRO A 30 36.35 -1.77 -7.28
CA PRO A 30 36.25 -2.66 -8.42
C PRO A 30 37.32 -3.75 -8.29
N VAL A 31 36.91 -4.97 -7.93
CA VAL A 31 37.79 -6.13 -7.95
C VAL A 31 37.73 -6.74 -9.35
N GLU A 32 38.81 -6.55 -10.10
CA GLU A 32 38.98 -7.21 -11.40
C GLU A 32 39.17 -8.72 -11.22
N GLY A 33 38.65 -9.49 -12.18
CA GLY A 33 38.84 -10.95 -12.20
C GLY A 33 37.93 -11.78 -11.31
N LEU A 34 37.11 -11.20 -10.44
CA LEU A 34 36.15 -11.95 -9.62
C LEU A 34 34.76 -12.02 -10.24
N GLY A 35 34.20 -13.22 -10.28
CA GLY A 35 32.83 -13.51 -10.69
C GLY A 35 32.24 -14.64 -9.87
N PHE A 36 30.92 -14.68 -9.79
CA PHE A 36 30.18 -15.71 -9.07
C PHE A 36 29.51 -16.68 -10.05
N ALA A 37 29.48 -17.94 -9.65
CA ALA A 37 28.77 -18.99 -10.36
C ALA A 37 28.10 -19.93 -9.36
N THR A 38 26.90 -20.41 -9.70
CA THR A 38 26.28 -21.52 -8.98
C THR A 38 26.90 -22.82 -9.47
N ARG A 39 27.32 -23.68 -8.54
CA ARG A 39 27.93 -24.97 -8.88
C ARG A 39 26.93 -25.88 -9.59
N GLY A 40 27.39 -26.56 -10.62
CA GLY A 40 26.58 -27.50 -11.41
C GLY A 40 26.00 -28.63 -10.55
N THR A 41 26.73 -29.09 -9.53
CA THR A 41 26.25 -30.12 -8.60
C THR A 41 25.01 -29.70 -7.83
N ILE A 42 24.97 -28.43 -7.38
CA ILE A 42 23.82 -27.88 -6.65
C ILE A 42 22.64 -27.70 -7.62
N LEU A 43 22.90 -27.27 -8.86
CA LEU A 43 21.86 -27.17 -9.88
C LEU A 43 21.27 -28.54 -10.24
N ALA A 44 22.10 -29.59 -10.33
CA ALA A 44 21.65 -30.95 -10.57
C ALA A 44 20.87 -31.54 -9.39
N GLU A 45 21.22 -31.19 -8.15
CA GLU A 45 20.41 -31.51 -6.97
C GLU A 45 19.07 -30.76 -6.98
N LEU A 46 19.08 -29.49 -7.39
CA LEU A 46 17.88 -28.68 -7.55
C LEU A 46 16.97 -29.26 -8.64
N GLU A 47 17.52 -29.68 -9.78
CA GLU A 47 16.80 -30.34 -10.87
C GLU A 47 16.20 -31.68 -10.42
N LYS A 48 16.98 -32.51 -9.72
CA LYS A 48 16.49 -33.79 -9.17
C LYS A 48 15.40 -33.60 -8.13
N SER A 49 15.48 -32.56 -7.30
CA SER A 49 14.46 -32.23 -6.31
C SER A 49 13.24 -31.51 -6.92
N ALA A 50 13.43 -30.79 -8.02
CA ALA A 50 12.36 -30.14 -8.78
C ALA A 50 11.61 -31.09 -9.71
N GLY A 51 12.20 -32.23 -10.08
CA GLY A 51 11.60 -33.18 -11.04
C GLY A 51 11.68 -32.66 -12.49
N SER A 52 11.74 -33.59 -13.46
CA SER A 52 12.04 -33.26 -14.87
C SER A 52 10.94 -32.55 -15.66
N GLU A 53 9.78 -32.24 -15.08
CA GLU A 53 8.66 -31.59 -15.76
C GLU A 53 7.75 -30.80 -14.79
N HIS A 54 8.31 -29.84 -14.07
CA HIS A 54 7.48 -28.83 -13.43
C HIS A 54 7.60 -27.53 -14.21
N GLU A 55 6.82 -27.45 -15.29
CA GLU A 55 6.29 -26.16 -15.76
C GLU A 55 5.75 -25.46 -14.51
N TYR A 56 6.29 -24.28 -14.18
CA TYR A 56 5.93 -23.59 -12.95
C TYR A 56 4.42 -23.36 -12.93
N THR A 57 3.69 -24.20 -12.18
CA THR A 57 2.22 -24.17 -12.14
C THR A 57 1.68 -23.10 -11.21
N GLY A 58 2.54 -22.19 -10.73
CA GLY A 58 2.17 -21.23 -9.73
C GLY A 58 2.16 -21.80 -8.32
N ARG A 59 2.57 -21.00 -7.33
CA ARG A 59 2.34 -21.29 -5.92
C ARG A 59 1.05 -20.63 -5.46
N MET A 60 0.33 -21.32 -4.57
CA MET A 60 -0.67 -20.68 -3.71
C MET A 60 -0.03 -20.39 -2.36
N ASP A 61 -0.18 -19.16 -1.89
CA ASP A 61 0.41 -18.70 -0.63
C ASP A 61 -0.61 -17.92 0.18
N LEU A 62 -0.64 -18.16 1.49
CA LEU A 62 -1.44 -17.40 2.44
C LEU A 62 -0.49 -16.47 3.19
N GLN A 63 -0.78 -15.17 3.15
CA GLN A 63 0.10 -14.14 3.71
C GLN A 63 -0.67 -13.29 4.72
N PHE A 64 0.01 -12.94 5.81
CA PHE A 64 -0.53 -12.08 6.85
C PHE A 64 0.26 -10.77 6.88
N GLY A 65 -0.44 -9.65 6.80
CA GLY A 65 0.19 -8.34 6.81
C GLY A 65 -0.17 -7.55 8.06
N ALA A 66 0.76 -6.71 8.49
CA ALA A 66 0.48 -5.63 9.42
C ALA A 66 1.22 -4.37 8.98
N GLY A 67 0.67 -3.22 9.31
CA GLY A 67 1.22 -1.94 8.88
C GLY A 67 0.55 -0.75 9.51
N PHE A 68 0.90 0.41 8.98
CA PHE A 68 0.21 1.66 9.26
C PHE A 68 -0.36 2.22 7.96
N THR A 69 -1.42 3.00 8.10
CA THR A 69 -2.10 3.67 7.01
C THR A 69 -2.15 5.15 7.32
N VAL A 70 -1.96 5.97 6.31
CA VAL A 70 -2.39 7.38 6.32
C VAL A 70 -3.49 7.55 5.29
N PHE A 71 -4.50 8.33 5.61
CA PHE A 71 -5.62 8.59 4.72
C PHE A 71 -5.97 10.08 4.71
N GLY A 72 -6.51 10.53 3.59
CA GLY A 72 -6.95 11.90 3.42
C GLY A 72 -7.98 12.03 2.30
N GLY A 73 -8.89 12.98 2.47
CA GLY A 73 -9.91 13.32 1.49
C GLY A 73 -10.57 14.65 1.84
N PRO A 74 -11.69 14.99 1.17
CA PRO A 74 -12.48 16.18 1.49
C PRO A 74 -12.99 16.23 2.93
N TRP A 75 -13.06 15.09 3.62
CA TRP A 75 -13.62 14.93 4.97
C TRP A 75 -12.60 14.79 6.08
N GLY A 76 -11.37 15.24 5.83
CA GLY A 76 -10.32 15.22 6.82
C GLY A 76 -9.16 14.27 6.50
N LYS A 77 -8.22 14.22 7.44
CA LYS A 77 -6.96 13.49 7.31
C LYS A 77 -6.71 12.73 8.59
N GLY A 78 -6.08 11.57 8.47
CA GLY A 78 -5.78 10.76 9.64
C GLY A 78 -4.77 9.67 9.37
N ALA A 79 -4.51 8.91 10.42
CA ALA A 79 -3.58 7.80 10.40
C ALA A 79 -4.07 6.68 11.32
N GLY A 80 -3.62 5.46 11.03
CA GLY A 80 -4.08 4.29 11.77
C GLY A 80 -3.20 3.07 11.58
N GLY A 81 -3.51 2.02 12.33
CA GLY A 81 -2.99 0.69 12.11
C GLY A 81 -3.80 -0.03 11.04
N THR A 82 -3.15 -0.93 10.31
CA THR A 82 -3.84 -1.87 9.43
C THR A 82 -3.31 -3.28 9.60
N VAL A 83 -4.22 -4.24 9.47
CA VAL A 83 -3.88 -5.66 9.33
C VAL A 83 -4.44 -6.16 8.02
N ALA A 84 -3.74 -7.11 7.40
CA ALA A 84 -4.09 -7.65 6.10
C ALA A 84 -4.07 -9.17 6.11
N LEU A 85 -4.96 -9.75 5.32
CA LEU A 85 -4.94 -11.15 4.95
C LEU A 85 -4.94 -11.23 3.43
N SER A 86 -4.07 -12.05 2.85
CA SER A 86 -4.11 -12.25 1.40
C SER A 86 -3.84 -13.68 0.98
N VAL A 87 -4.51 -14.09 -0.08
CA VAL A 87 -4.23 -15.31 -0.83
C VAL A 87 -3.59 -14.90 -2.14
N LEU A 88 -2.35 -15.31 -2.34
CA LEU A 88 -1.62 -15.17 -3.58
C LEU A 88 -1.75 -16.46 -4.38
N ALA A 89 -2.25 -16.38 -5.61
CA ALA A 89 -2.36 -17.49 -6.53
C ALA A 89 -1.46 -17.26 -7.74
N TRP A 90 -0.69 -18.28 -8.09
CA TRP A 90 0.24 -18.30 -9.20
C TRP A 90 1.36 -17.26 -9.16
N ASP A 91 1.67 -16.73 -7.98
CA ASP A 91 2.53 -15.55 -7.79
C ASP A 91 2.10 -14.28 -8.57
N LEU A 92 0.91 -14.30 -9.18
CA LEU A 92 0.42 -13.28 -10.09
C LEU A 92 -0.85 -12.60 -9.59
N VAL A 93 -1.81 -13.38 -9.10
CA VAL A 93 -3.12 -12.87 -8.70
C VAL A 93 -3.23 -12.90 -7.19
N ALA A 94 -3.48 -11.75 -6.57
CA ALA A 94 -3.69 -11.67 -5.13
C ALA A 94 -5.13 -11.25 -4.82
N LEU A 95 -5.81 -12.03 -3.99
CA LEU A 95 -7.01 -11.60 -3.28
C LEU A 95 -6.58 -11.14 -1.90
N ARG A 96 -6.86 -9.89 -1.55
CA ARG A 96 -6.39 -9.25 -0.32
C ARG A 96 -7.55 -8.60 0.40
N ALA A 97 -7.56 -8.70 1.72
CA ALA A 97 -8.46 -7.95 2.57
C ALA A 97 -7.64 -7.16 3.59
N HIS A 98 -8.01 -5.90 3.81
CA HIS A 98 -7.46 -5.08 4.86
C HIS A 98 -8.53 -4.74 5.89
N PHE A 99 -8.09 -4.63 7.14
CA PHE A 99 -8.83 -3.98 8.20
C PHE A 99 -8.03 -2.77 8.67
N LEU A 100 -8.71 -1.67 8.88
CA LEU A 100 -8.17 -0.38 9.26
C LEU A 100 -8.77 0.02 10.61
N LEU A 101 -7.91 0.52 11.50
CA LEU A 101 -8.32 1.27 12.68
C LEU A 101 -7.46 2.53 12.77
N GLY A 102 -8.05 3.71 12.71
CA GLY A 102 -7.32 4.96 12.72
C GLY A 102 -8.07 6.09 13.39
N VAL A 103 -7.37 7.18 13.60
CA VAL A 103 -7.91 8.44 14.12
C VAL A 103 -7.55 9.56 13.16
N GLY A 104 -8.38 10.59 13.10
CA GLY A 104 -8.17 11.72 12.22
C GLY A 104 -8.92 12.96 12.67
N ASP A 105 -8.69 14.02 11.91
CA ASP A 105 -9.24 15.35 12.13
C ASP A 105 -9.82 15.88 10.81
N ASP A 106 -11.05 16.40 10.87
CA ASP A 106 -11.83 17.01 9.79
C ASP A 106 -11.90 18.54 9.95
N ASN A 107 -10.77 19.21 9.72
CA ASN A 107 -10.68 20.67 9.68
C ASN A 107 -11.23 21.23 8.35
N VAL A 108 -12.53 21.58 8.32
CA VAL A 108 -13.16 22.23 7.17
C VAL A 108 -12.89 23.74 7.21
N TYR A 109 -12.03 24.22 6.31
CA TYR A 109 -11.85 25.66 6.09
C TYR A 109 -13.08 26.25 5.38
N GLY A 110 -13.89 27.09 6.04
CA GLY A 110 -14.85 27.89 5.27
C GLY A 110 -15.91 28.67 6.00
N THR A 111 -16.63 28.11 6.99
CA THR A 111 -17.83 28.82 7.51
C THR A 111 -18.19 28.62 8.98
N GLU A 112 -17.56 27.68 9.71
CA GLU A 112 -17.77 27.50 11.16
C GLU A 112 -16.43 27.05 11.79
N ILE A 113 -16.10 27.46 13.02
CA ILE A 113 -14.99 26.86 13.78
C ILE A 113 -15.53 25.52 14.26
N VAL A 114 -15.36 24.49 13.44
CA VAL A 114 -15.73 23.13 13.79
C VAL A 114 -14.45 22.35 13.97
N ASP A 115 -14.23 21.92 15.21
CA ASP A 115 -13.21 20.91 15.53
C ASP A 115 -13.89 19.55 15.48
N ARG A 116 -13.35 18.64 14.67
CA ARG A 116 -13.96 17.33 14.38
C ARG A 116 -12.89 16.26 14.45
N ASP A 117 -12.79 15.63 15.61
CA ASP A 117 -12.04 14.40 15.75
C ASP A 117 -12.93 13.23 15.34
N PHE A 118 -12.33 12.25 14.65
CA PHE A 118 -13.03 11.03 14.30
C PHE A 118 -12.20 9.77 14.56
N LEU A 119 -12.91 8.73 15.02
CA LEU A 119 -12.39 7.37 15.06
C LEU A 119 -12.89 6.63 13.82
N ARG A 120 -11.95 6.15 13.02
CA ARG A 120 -12.22 5.42 11.77
C ARG A 120 -11.96 3.94 11.95
N TYR A 121 -12.94 3.12 11.62
CA TYR A 121 -12.74 1.70 11.35
C TYR A 121 -13.21 1.40 9.92
N GLY A 122 -12.47 0.55 9.24
CA GLY A 122 -12.76 0.26 7.84
C GLY A 122 -12.25 -1.09 7.42
N TRP A 123 -12.76 -1.57 6.30
CA TRP A 123 -12.26 -2.75 5.65
C TRP A 123 -12.32 -2.60 4.15
N ASP A 124 -11.43 -3.30 3.46
CA ASP A 124 -11.47 -3.43 2.01
C ASP A 124 -11.15 -4.85 1.57
N ALA A 125 -11.61 -5.20 0.38
CA ALA A 125 -11.31 -6.43 -0.32
C ALA A 125 -10.91 -6.10 -1.76
N LEU A 126 -9.70 -6.49 -2.14
CA LEU A 126 -9.02 -6.12 -3.38
C LEU A 126 -8.63 -7.35 -4.17
N LEU A 127 -8.87 -7.31 -5.47
CA LEU A 127 -8.29 -8.24 -6.43
C LEU A 127 -7.16 -7.52 -7.18
N GLU A 128 -5.95 -8.02 -7.03
CA GLU A 128 -4.73 -7.45 -7.60
C GLU A 128 -4.08 -8.40 -8.60
N TYR A 129 -3.47 -7.83 -9.64
CA TYR A 129 -2.59 -8.50 -10.56
C TYR A 129 -1.16 -7.96 -10.41
N ARG A 130 -0.19 -8.86 -10.36
CA ARG A 130 1.23 -8.57 -10.13
C ARG A 130 2.03 -8.65 -11.41
N LEU A 131 2.90 -7.67 -11.60
CA LEU A 131 3.83 -7.57 -12.71
C LEU A 131 5.25 -7.41 -12.18
N ALA A 132 6.15 -8.30 -12.59
CA ALA A 132 7.57 -8.13 -12.38
C ALA A 132 8.16 -7.33 -13.56
N ALA A 133 8.84 -6.22 -13.26
CA ALA A 133 9.54 -5.42 -14.25
C ALA A 133 10.98 -5.14 -13.80
N ARG A 134 11.88 -4.86 -14.75
CA ARG A 134 13.25 -4.41 -14.45
C ARG A 134 13.40 -2.95 -14.84
N LEU A 135 13.63 -2.07 -13.86
CA LEU A 135 13.90 -0.66 -14.08
C LEU A 135 15.35 -0.36 -13.69
N GLY A 136 16.17 0.06 -14.66
CA GLY A 136 17.60 0.31 -14.43
C GLY A 136 18.39 -0.95 -14.03
N GLY A 137 17.94 -2.13 -14.45
CA GLY A 137 18.56 -3.42 -14.10
C GLY A 137 18.12 -4.01 -12.75
N ASN A 138 17.40 -3.24 -11.93
CA ASN A 138 16.88 -3.72 -10.66
C ASN A 138 15.47 -4.32 -10.85
N PRO A 139 15.19 -5.49 -10.26
CA PRO A 139 13.84 -6.07 -10.29
C PRO A 139 12.90 -5.28 -9.37
N PHE A 140 11.73 -4.95 -9.88
CA PHE A 140 10.61 -4.36 -9.16
C PHE A 140 9.38 -5.23 -9.36
N LEU A 141 8.58 -5.36 -8.31
CA LEU A 141 7.27 -5.96 -8.37
C LEU A 141 6.24 -4.83 -8.27
N PHE A 142 5.33 -4.76 -9.22
CA PHE A 142 4.20 -3.84 -9.23
C PHE A 142 2.93 -4.66 -9.05
N SER A 143 1.96 -4.15 -8.31
CA SER A 143 0.60 -4.67 -8.37
C SER A 143 -0.36 -3.57 -8.77
N PHE A 144 -1.41 -3.93 -9.48
CA PHE A 144 -2.54 -3.05 -9.76
C PHE A 144 -3.82 -3.84 -9.69
N GLY A 145 -4.91 -3.18 -9.35
CA GLY A 145 -6.17 -3.86 -9.21
C GLY A 145 -7.26 -2.94 -8.69
N GLY A 146 -8.27 -3.58 -8.14
CA GLY A 146 -9.33 -2.85 -7.48
C GLY A 146 -10.27 -3.78 -6.74
N GLY A 147 -11.25 -3.17 -6.11
CA GLY A 147 -12.23 -3.88 -5.33
C GLY A 147 -13.16 -2.94 -4.63
N VAL A 148 -13.61 -3.34 -3.45
CA VAL A 148 -14.63 -2.64 -2.68
C VAL A 148 -14.22 -2.57 -1.22
N GLY A 149 -14.74 -1.57 -0.53
CA GLY A 149 -14.53 -1.44 0.90
C GLY A 149 -15.61 -0.60 1.55
N MET A 150 -15.56 -0.56 2.87
CA MET A 150 -16.41 0.30 3.67
C MET A 150 -15.60 1.01 4.73
N ILE A 151 -16.01 2.24 5.02
CA ILE A 151 -15.51 3.06 6.11
C ILE A 151 -16.66 3.43 7.02
N PHE A 152 -16.37 3.40 8.30
CA PHE A 152 -17.25 3.82 9.36
C PHE A 152 -16.47 4.83 10.20
N ASP A 153 -16.96 6.07 10.23
CA ASP A 153 -16.41 7.14 11.05
C ASP A 153 -17.40 7.47 12.17
N ASP A 154 -16.89 7.38 13.40
CA ASP A 154 -17.56 7.90 14.58
C ASP A 154 -16.97 9.28 14.86
N VAL A 155 -17.74 10.33 14.58
CA VAL A 155 -17.30 11.72 14.61
C VAL A 155 -17.89 12.41 15.84
N ASP A 156 -17.01 12.96 16.68
CA ASP A 156 -17.39 13.88 17.74
C ASP A 156 -17.17 15.32 17.26
N GLU A 157 -18.27 16.04 17.04
CA GLU A 157 -18.28 17.38 16.48
C GLU A 157 -18.50 18.42 17.58
N LEU A 158 -17.55 19.33 17.77
CA LEU A 158 -17.73 20.50 18.62
C LEU A 158 -18.11 21.72 17.77
N VAL A 159 -19.40 22.05 17.73
CA VAL A 159 -19.90 23.20 16.96
C VAL A 159 -20.01 24.43 17.87
N GLY A 160 -19.18 25.43 17.62
CA GLY A 160 -19.32 26.77 18.21
C GLY A 160 -20.24 27.65 17.36
N LYS A 161 -21.43 27.99 17.85
CA LYS A 161 -22.34 28.95 17.21
C LYS A 161 -22.32 30.28 17.95
N GLY A 162 -22.02 31.34 17.23
CA GLY A 162 -22.17 32.72 17.70
C GLY A 162 -22.94 33.54 16.67
N SER A 163 -23.87 34.37 17.13
CA SER A 163 -24.56 35.33 16.28
C SER A 163 -23.99 36.72 16.55
N VAL A 164 -23.49 37.38 15.52
CA VAL A 164 -23.08 38.79 15.60
C VAL A 164 -24.22 39.64 15.09
N ASP A 165 -24.82 40.43 15.97
CA ASP A 165 -25.73 41.48 15.54
C ASP A 165 -24.93 42.69 15.04
N ALA A 166 -24.87 42.83 13.72
CA ALA A 166 -24.16 43.91 13.04
C ALA A 166 -24.70 45.32 13.37
N THR A 167 -25.93 45.43 13.88
CA THR A 167 -26.49 46.73 14.31
C THR A 167 -26.01 47.16 15.69
N THR A 168 -25.66 46.18 16.53
CA THR A 168 -25.22 46.42 17.92
C THR A 168 -23.68 46.41 18.03
N CYS A 169 -23.00 45.60 17.22
CA CYS A 169 -21.54 45.60 17.09
C CYS A 169 -21.08 46.66 16.07
N GLY A 170 -20.99 47.93 16.47
CA GLY A 170 -20.40 49.01 15.66
C GLY A 170 -18.87 48.87 15.45
N ALA A 171 -18.15 49.98 15.24
CA ALA A 171 -16.70 50.03 14.95
C ALA A 171 -15.75 49.67 16.13
N THR A 172 -16.24 49.02 17.18
CA THR A 172 -15.46 48.70 18.39
C THR A 172 -15.54 47.21 18.71
N LYS A 173 -14.55 46.71 19.49
CA LYS A 173 -14.46 45.31 19.91
C LYS A 173 -15.78 44.84 20.51
N CYS A 174 -16.39 43.83 19.91
CA CYS A 174 -17.64 43.23 20.35
C CYS A 174 -17.34 41.87 21.00
N ASN A 175 -17.94 41.60 22.16
CA ASN A 175 -17.93 40.27 22.75
C ASN A 175 -19.09 39.48 22.13
N VAL A 176 -18.80 38.30 21.60
CA VAL A 176 -19.79 37.39 21.02
C VAL A 176 -19.88 36.18 21.94
N ASP A 177 -21.06 35.93 22.49
CA ASP A 177 -21.30 34.71 23.24
C ASP A 177 -21.31 33.53 22.26
N LEU A 178 -20.36 32.61 22.46
CA LEU A 178 -20.28 31.37 21.70
C LEU A 178 -21.01 30.27 22.47
N THR A 179 -22.04 29.70 21.85
CA THR A 179 -22.69 28.49 22.34
C THR A 179 -21.99 27.29 21.70
N TYR A 180 -21.39 26.43 22.53
CA TYR A 180 -20.78 25.20 22.09
C TYR A 180 -21.77 24.05 22.23
N THR A 181 -21.99 23.31 21.15
CA THR A 181 -22.78 22.07 21.16
C THR A 181 -21.88 20.94 20.73
N ASN A 182 -21.77 19.90 21.56
CA ASN A 182 -21.16 18.64 21.16
C ASN A 182 -22.23 17.78 20.47
N ARG A 183 -21.95 17.32 19.26
CA ARG A 183 -22.81 16.46 18.47
C ARG A 183 -22.00 15.25 18.03
N ARG A 184 -22.54 14.05 18.27
CA ARG A 184 -22.00 12.82 17.70
C ARG A 184 -22.69 12.52 16.37
N THR A 185 -21.92 12.21 15.34
CA THR A 185 -22.45 11.80 14.04
C THR A 185 -21.70 10.59 13.51
N ASP A 186 -22.45 9.57 13.08
CA ASP A 186 -21.91 8.41 12.39
C ASP A 186 -21.88 8.70 10.88
N ARG A 187 -20.77 8.38 10.21
CA ARG A 187 -20.66 8.43 8.75
C ARG A 187 -20.22 7.07 8.22
N ASP A 188 -21.13 6.41 7.52
CA ASP A 188 -20.89 5.10 6.92
C ASP A 188 -20.82 5.26 5.40
N GLN A 189 -19.76 4.73 4.78
CA GLN A 189 -19.52 4.90 3.35
C GLN A 189 -19.10 3.59 2.71
N PHE A 190 -19.75 3.27 1.59
CA PHE A 190 -19.31 2.24 0.67
C PHE A 190 -18.38 2.85 -0.38
N MET A 191 -17.32 2.13 -0.73
CA MET A 191 -16.31 2.61 -1.68
C MET A 191 -15.98 1.57 -2.73
N VAL A 192 -15.79 2.06 -3.95
CA VAL A 192 -15.05 1.36 -5.01
C VAL A 192 -13.60 1.80 -4.92
N ILE A 193 -12.67 0.85 -4.86
CA ILE A 193 -11.26 1.11 -4.61
C ILE A 193 -10.44 0.71 -5.83
N GLY A 194 -9.65 1.63 -6.37
CA GLY A 194 -8.52 1.32 -7.24
C GLY A 194 -7.24 1.21 -6.41
N THR A 195 -6.38 0.23 -6.71
CA THR A 195 -5.13 0.04 -5.97
C THR A 195 -3.92 -0.07 -6.89
N ILE A 196 -2.80 0.50 -6.45
CA ILE A 196 -1.47 0.32 -7.05
C ILE A 196 -0.48 0.02 -5.93
N GLY A 197 0.24 -1.09 -6.05
CA GLY A 197 1.29 -1.53 -5.14
C GLY A 197 2.69 -1.44 -5.73
N LEU A 198 3.65 -1.03 -4.90
CA LEU A 198 5.08 -1.11 -5.17
C LEU A 198 5.71 -2.11 -4.20
N GLY A 199 5.98 -3.31 -4.71
CA GLY A 199 6.40 -4.45 -3.90
C GLY A 199 5.30 -4.95 -2.97
N GLU A 200 5.70 -5.64 -1.91
CA GLU A 200 4.78 -6.08 -0.86
C GLU A 200 4.47 -4.97 0.16
N PHE A 201 5.24 -3.88 0.12
CA PHE A 201 5.38 -2.97 1.26
C PHE A 201 4.57 -1.69 1.16
N PHE A 202 4.45 -1.15 -0.05
CA PHE A 202 3.81 0.14 -0.30
C PHE A 202 2.59 -0.06 -1.18
N ARG A 203 1.44 0.43 -0.75
CA ARG A 203 0.21 0.45 -1.55
C ARG A 203 -0.45 1.81 -1.49
N PHE A 204 -1.01 2.20 -2.62
CA PHE A 204 -1.85 3.38 -2.77
C PHE A 204 -3.23 2.92 -3.19
N ASN A 205 -4.20 3.17 -2.31
CA ASN A 205 -5.61 2.92 -2.55
C ASN A 205 -6.29 4.25 -2.82
N LEU A 206 -7.09 4.29 -3.87
CA LEU A 206 -7.95 5.42 -4.22
C LEU A 206 -9.39 4.93 -4.19
N GLY A 207 -10.11 5.33 -3.16
CA GLY A 207 -11.51 4.99 -2.94
C GLY A 207 -12.43 6.11 -3.44
N PHE A 208 -13.54 5.72 -4.07
CA PHE A 208 -14.62 6.62 -4.48
C PHE A 208 -15.96 6.08 -3.98
N ASN A 209 -16.81 6.96 -3.46
CA ASN A 209 -18.20 6.60 -3.20
C ASN A 209 -18.98 6.66 -4.53
N PRO A 210 -19.59 5.55 -5.00
CA PRO A 210 -20.35 5.56 -6.24
C PRO A 210 -21.58 6.47 -6.19
N ASP A 211 -22.11 6.77 -5.01
CA ASP A 211 -23.30 7.60 -4.86
C ASP A 211 -23.00 9.11 -4.95
N ASP A 212 -21.73 9.51 -4.84
CA ASP A 212 -21.33 10.93 -4.79
C ASP A 212 -19.91 11.16 -5.33
N PHE A 213 -19.73 10.97 -6.65
CA PHE A 213 -18.41 10.95 -7.26
C PHE A 213 -17.65 12.30 -7.22
N GLU A 214 -18.37 13.43 -7.12
CA GLU A 214 -17.75 14.77 -7.18
C GLU A 214 -17.14 15.19 -5.84
N ASP A 215 -17.77 14.81 -4.72
CA ASP A 215 -17.35 15.26 -3.38
C ASP A 215 -16.83 14.12 -2.49
N SER A 216 -16.87 12.87 -2.96
CA SER A 216 -16.53 11.69 -2.17
C SER A 216 -15.37 10.86 -2.71
N TYR A 217 -14.13 11.30 -2.43
CA TYR A 217 -12.94 10.48 -2.64
C TYR A 217 -12.09 10.36 -1.38
N MET A 218 -11.42 9.21 -1.26
CA MET A 218 -10.41 9.00 -0.24
C MET A 218 -9.13 8.49 -0.89
N LEU A 219 -8.03 9.18 -0.61
CA LEU A 219 -6.70 8.67 -0.87
C LEU A 219 -6.16 8.01 0.40
N GLN A 220 -5.71 6.77 0.26
CA GLN A 220 -5.15 5.98 1.35
C GLN A 220 -3.79 5.43 0.92
N ALA A 221 -2.77 5.67 1.73
CA ALA A 221 -1.44 5.07 1.55
C ALA A 221 -1.18 4.09 2.69
N ILE A 222 -0.94 2.83 2.32
CA ILE A 222 -0.68 1.73 3.24
C ILE A 222 0.79 1.36 3.19
N PHE A 223 1.39 1.30 4.37
CA PHE A 223 2.78 0.92 4.60
C PHE A 223 2.78 -0.29 5.52
N GLY A 224 3.08 -1.47 4.98
CA GLY A 224 3.01 -2.71 5.75
C GLY A 224 4.01 -3.73 5.29
N MET A 225 4.16 -4.82 6.03
CA MET A 225 4.94 -5.97 5.61
C MET A 225 4.02 -7.19 5.64
N ASN A 226 4.02 -7.97 4.56
CA ASN A 226 3.45 -9.31 4.58
C ASN A 226 4.50 -10.27 5.16
N ILE A 227 4.06 -11.13 6.07
CA ILE A 227 4.81 -12.21 6.71
C ILE A 227 4.25 -13.54 6.21
#